data_AF-A0A822D6T6-F1
#
_entry.id   AF-A0A822D6T6-F1
#
_cell.length_a   1.000
_cell.length_b   1.000
_cell.length_c   1.000
_cell.angle_alpha   90.00
_cell.angle_beta   90.00
_cell.angle_gamma   90.00
#
_symmetry.space_group_name_H-M   'P 1'
#
loop_
_entity.id
_entity.type
_entity.pdbx_description
1 polymer ?
#
loop_
_entity_poly.entity_id
_entity_poly.type
_entity_poly.pdbx_seq_one_letter_code
_entity_poly.pdbx_strand_id
1 'polypeptide(L)' 'YFGLGLDADICLDFHMAREENPNKFNSRIQAKGYYLKTGIRKMMKKGGLKDFTRDIVVEVDGKRVDLPQLEGIVIM' A
#
# COMPACT_ATOMS: atom_id res chain seq x y z
N TYR A 1 -6.29 -4.84 -10.38
CA TYR A 1 -5.57 -5.17 -9.15
C TYR A 1 -6.26 -4.53 -7.95
N PHE A 2 -6.32 -5.24 -6.84
CA PHE A 2 -6.86 -4.79 -5.56
C PHE A 2 -5.77 -4.98 -4.50
N GLY A 3 -5.56 -3.98 -3.65
CA GLY A 3 -4.50 -4.00 -2.65
C GLY A 3 -5.04 -3.64 -1.27
N LEU A 4 -4.50 -4.31 -0.26
CA LEU A 4 -4.69 -4.02 1.16
C LEU A 4 -3.33 -3.80 1.81
N GLY A 5 -3.26 -2.91 2.80
CA GLY A 5 -2.05 -2.67 3.58
C GLY A 5 -1.35 -1.37 3.27
N LEU A 6 -0.06 -1.29 3.64
CA LEU A 6 0.73 -0.07 3.54
C LEU A 6 0.83 0.44 2.10
N ASP A 7 1.02 -0.45 1.13
CA ASP A 7 1.18 -0.06 -0.28
C ASP A 7 -0.10 0.57 -0.85
N ALA A 8 -1.27 0.01 -0.53
CA ALA A 8 -2.56 0.57 -0.93
C ALA A 8 -2.77 1.98 -0.36
N ASP A 9 -2.36 2.19 0.89
CA ASP A 9 -2.43 3.47 1.59
C ASP A 9 -1.45 4.52 0.99
N ILE A 10 -0.28 4.10 0.51
CA ILE A 10 0.66 4.97 -0.23
C ILE A 10 0.12 5.29 -1.63
N CYS A 11 -0.44 4.30 -2.33
CA CYS A 11 -1.05 4.47 -3.65
C CYS A 11 -2.22 5.46 -3.61
N LEU A 12 -3.04 5.43 -2.55
CA LEU A 12 -4.12 6.38 -2.35
C LEU A 12 -3.61 7.82 -2.16
N ASP A 13 -2.65 8.03 -1.25
CA ASP A 13 -2.00 9.33 -1.05
C ASP A 13 -1.41 9.86 -2.37
N PHE A 14 -0.74 8.99 -3.13
CA PHE A 14 -0.17 9.32 -4.43
C PHE A 14 -1.23 9.73 -5.45
N HIS A 15 -2.33 8.99 -5.52
CA HIS A 15 -3.45 9.30 -6.40
C HIS A 15 -4.04 10.67 -6.10
N MET A 16 -4.38 10.94 -4.83
CA MET A 16 -4.93 12.21 -4.39
C MET A 16 -3.99 13.38 -4.68
N ALA A 17 -2.70 13.23 -4.34
CA ALA A 17 -1.72 14.29 -4.61
C ALA A 17 -1.53 14.57 -6.11
N ARG A 18 -1.65 13.53 -6.95
CA ARG A 18 -1.62 13.68 -8.40
C ARG A 18 -2.86 14.37 -8.95
N GLU A 19 -4.04 14.07 -8.42
CA GLU A 19 -5.27 14.78 -8.80
C GLU A 19 -5.20 16.26 -8.41
N GLU A 20 -4.66 16.59 -7.24
CA GLU A 20 -4.47 17.97 -6.79
C GLU A 20 -3.44 18.75 -7.62
N ASN A 21 -2.34 18.11 -8.02
CA ASN A 21 -1.22 18.77 -8.68
C ASN A 21 -0.60 17.92 -9.80
N PRO A 22 -1.29 17.66 -10.91
CA PRO A 22 -0.84 16.73 -11.95
C PRO A 22 0.54 17.08 -12.52
N ASN A 23 0.85 18.38 -12.63
CA ASN A 23 2.13 18.89 -13.15
C ASN A 23 3.35 18.44 -12.33
N LYS A 24 3.20 18.12 -11.04
CA LYS A 24 4.29 17.64 -10.16
C LYS A 24 4.58 16.15 -10.32
N PHE A 25 3.79 15.43 -11.12
CA PHE A 25 3.92 13.99 -11.33
C PHE A 25 4.32 13.64 -12.77
N ASN A 26 4.63 14.65 -13.59
CA ASN A 26 5.11 14.46 -14.97
C ASN A 26 6.54 13.88 -15.04
N SER A 27 7.30 13.93 -13.94
CA SER A 27 8.64 13.35 -13.84
C SER A 27 8.64 12.04 -13.04
N ARG A 28 9.29 11.01 -13.60
CA ARG A 28 9.52 9.72 -12.92
C ARG A 28 10.31 9.87 -11.62
N ILE A 29 11.22 10.85 -11.55
CA ILE A 29 12.03 11.10 -10.34
C ILE A 29 11.16 11.69 -9.24
N GLN A 30 10.30 12.65 -9.58
CA GLN A 30 9.38 13.29 -8.63
C GLN A 30 8.37 12.27 -8.09
N ALA A 31 7.83 11.42 -8.96
CA ALA A 31 6.93 10.34 -8.56
C ALA A 31 7.61 9.37 -7.56
N LYS A 32 8.83 8.90 -7.87
CA LYS A 32 9.60 8.03 -6.96
C LYS A 32 9.92 8.71 -5.63
N GLY A 33 10.31 9.99 -5.67
CA GLY A 33 10.61 10.77 -4.46
C GLY A 33 9.39 10.94 -3.56
N TYR A 34 8.20 11.15 -4.15
CA TYR A 34 6.95 11.20 -3.40
C TYR A 34 6.67 9.86 -2.70
N TYR A 35 6.75 8.74 -3.44
CA TYR A 35 6.56 7.40 -2.87
C TYR A 35 7.50 7.13 -1.70
N LEU A 36 8.79 7.43 -1.86
CA LEU A 36 9.78 7.25 -0.79
C LEU A 36 9.43 8.08 0.45
N LYS A 37 9.12 9.37 0.28
CA LYS A 37 8.78 10.28 1.38
C LYS A 37 7.52 9.83 2.11
N THR A 38 6.47 9.49 1.37
CA THR A 38 5.19 9.05 1.94
C THR A 38 5.33 7.68 2.62
N GLY A 39 6.10 6.77 2.03
CA GLY A 39 6.42 5.47 2.63
C GLY A 39 7.13 5.61 3.97
N ILE A 40 8.23 6.38 4.03
CA ILE A 40 8.95 6.65 5.29
C ILE A 40 8.01 7.28 6.34
N ARG A 41 7.22 8.30 5.94
CA ARG A 41 6.26 8.95 6.84
C ARG A 41 5.25 7.98 7.43
N LYS A 42 4.69 7.08 6.62
CA LYS A 42 3.67 6.11 7.07
C LYS A 42 4.28 5.00 7.93
N MET A 43 5.51 4.55 7.63
CA MET A 43 6.25 3.62 8.49
C MET A 43 6.51 4.21 9.89
N MET A 44 6.93 5.48 9.97
CA MET A 44 7.14 6.16 11.25
C MET A 44 5.84 6.42 12.04
N LYS A 45 4.74 6.76 11.36
CA LYS A 45 3.45 7.05 12.01
C LYS A 45 2.71 5.83 12.54
N LYS A 46 2.82 4.67 11.89
CA LYS A 46 2.04 3.48 12.28
C LYS A 46 2.59 2.73 13.49
N GLY A 47 3.78 3.08 14.01
CA GLY A 47 4.32 2.51 15.26
C GLY A 47 4.56 1.00 15.23
N GLY A 48 4.56 0.40 14.03
CA GLY A 48 4.53 -1.04 13.81
C GLY A 48 3.50 -1.35 12.72
N LEU A 49 3.87 -2.18 11.75
CA LEU A 49 2.94 -2.60 10.70
C LEU A 49 1.84 -3.48 11.29
N LYS A 50 0.58 -3.17 10.92
CA LYS A 50 -0.56 -3.96 11.37
C LYS A 50 -0.45 -5.34 10.75
N ASP A 51 -0.38 -6.36 11.61
CA ASP A 51 -0.42 -7.76 11.21
C ASP A 51 -1.82 -8.09 10.67
N PHE A 52 -1.95 -8.20 9.35
CA PHE A 52 -3.23 -8.48 8.70
C PHE A 52 -3.65 -9.95 8.86
N THR A 53 -2.74 -10.82 9.28
CA THR A 53 -2.95 -12.26 9.34
C THR A 53 -3.97 -12.67 10.39
N ARG A 54 -4.29 -11.79 11.36
CA ARG A 54 -5.31 -12.04 12.37
C ARG A 54 -6.73 -11.66 11.93
N ASP A 55 -6.87 -10.78 10.96
CA ASP A 55 -8.14 -10.16 10.59
C ASP A 55 -8.62 -10.56 9.17
N ILE A 56 -7.79 -11.26 8.39
CA ILE A 56 -8.08 -11.63 6.99
C ILE A 56 -8.00 -13.13 6.79
N VAL A 57 -8.99 -13.69 6.10
CA VAL A 57 -8.98 -15.07 5.56
C VAL A 57 -8.96 -14.98 4.05
N VAL A 58 -8.04 -15.69 3.40
CA VAL A 58 -7.98 -15.81 1.94
C VAL A 58 -8.40 -17.20 1.54
N GLU A 59 -9.33 -17.27 0.59
CA GLU A 59 -9.81 -18.51 -0.02
C GLU A 59 -9.66 -18.41 -1.54
N VAL A 60 -9.09 -19.46 -2.14
CA VAL A 60 -8.91 -19.58 -3.59
C VAL A 60 -9.48 -20.92 -4.01
N ASP A 61 -10.43 -20.91 -4.95
CA ASP A 61 -11.10 -22.10 -5.48
C ASP A 61 -11.69 -23.02 -4.39
N GLY A 62 -12.31 -22.43 -3.35
CA GLY A 62 -12.92 -23.19 -2.25
C GLY A 62 -11.92 -23.72 -1.22
N LYS A 63 -10.64 -23.36 -1.32
CA LYS A 63 -9.58 -23.78 -0.39
C LYS A 63 -9.02 -22.58 0.35
N ARG A 64 -8.98 -22.68 1.68
CA ARG A 64 -8.32 -21.68 2.53
C ARG A 64 -6.81 -21.72 2.30
N VAL A 65 -6.22 -20.54 2.22
CA VAL A 65 -4.78 -20.35 2.09
C VAL A 65 -4.23 -19.92 3.44
N ASP A 66 -3.27 -20.68 3.96
CA ASP A 66 -2.54 -20.28 5.16
C ASP A 66 -1.59 -19.14 4.82
N LEU A 67 -1.84 -17.97 5.42
CA LEU A 67 -1.03 -16.78 5.21
C LEU A 67 0.05 -16.69 6.28
N PRO A 68 1.31 -16.37 5.91
CA PRO A 68 2.32 -15.97 6.89
C PRO A 68 1.94 -14.62 7.52
N GLN A 69 2.76 -14.12 8.44
CA GLN A 69 2.61 -12.74 8.91
C GLN A 69 2.84 -11.78 7.73
N LEU A 70 1.81 -11.03 7.38
CA LEU A 70 1.80 -10.14 6.23
C LEU A 70 1.30 -8.76 6.62
N GLU A 71 1.91 -7.76 6.00
CA GLU A 71 1.62 -6.34 6.23
C GLU A 71 0.75 -5.71 5.13
N GLY A 72 0.39 -6.54 4.15
CA GLY A 72 -0.45 -6.18 3.01
C GLY A 72 -0.63 -7.36 2.06
N ILE A 73 -1.65 -7.26 1.22
CA ILE A 73 -1.99 -8.24 0.20
C ILE A 73 -2.27 -7.49 -1.08
N VAL A 74 -1.70 -7.95 -2.20
CA VAL A 74 -2.01 -7.43 -3.53
C VAL A 74 -2.52 -8.58 -4.38
N ILE A 75 -3.72 -8.42 -4.92
CA ILE A 75 -4.36 -9.33 -5.86
C ILE A 75 -4.28 -8.67 -7.23
N MET A 76 -3.59 -9.31 -8.17
CA MET A 76 -3.36 -8.79 -9.52
C MET A 76 -4.43 -9.27 -10.51
#